data_AF-A0A3S1Z0B1-F1
#
_entry.id   AF-A0A3S1Z0B1-F1
#
_cell.length_a   1.000
_cell.length_b   1.000
_cell.length_c   1.000
_cell.angle_alpha   90.00
_cell.angle_beta   90.00
_cell.angle_gamma   90.00
#
_symmetry.space_group_name_H-M   'P 1'
#
loop_
_entity.id
_entity.type
_entity.pdbx_description
1 polymer ?
#
loop_
_entity_poly.entity_id
_entity_poly.type
_entity_poly.pdbx_seq_one_letter_code
_entity_poly.pdbx_strand_id
1 'polypeptide(L)'
;MTIISAVIACGLLSILYAIWATRSVLAADQGNARMQEISAAIREGAQAYLARQYTTIAIVGVVVLVLAWWLLSITAAIGFLIGAVLSGAAGFIGMHVSVRANVRTAQAASNSLAAGLDIAFKSGAITGMLVAGLALLGVSIYYLVLTHFMGLQPNDRIVIDSLVSLGFGASLISIFARLGGGIFTKGADVGGDLVGKVEAGIPEDDPRNPATIADNVGDNVGDCAGMAADLFETYAVTVVATMVLAAIFFGGTPVLGAAMLYPLAICGACILTSIVGTFFVKLGSNGSIMGALYKGLIVTGLLSIVGLGVATSVTLGWGEIGTVAGMAITGKNLFICGLVGLVVTGLIVVITEYYTGTNKRPVNSIAQASVTGHGTNVIQGLAVSLESTALPAIVIVGGIISTYQLAGLFGTAIAVTTMLGLAGMIVALDAFGPVTDNAGGIAEMAGLPKEVRQSTDALDAVG
;
A
#
# COMPACT_ATOMS: atom_id res chain seq x y z
N MET A 1 -18.84 1.96 22.58
CA MET A 1 -19.46 1.25 21.44
C MET A 1 -19.65 2.11 20.20
N THR A 2 -20.01 3.39 20.33
CA THR A 2 -20.25 4.28 19.18
C THR A 2 -19.01 4.49 18.29
N ILE A 3 -17.84 4.77 18.87
CA ILE A 3 -16.62 5.06 18.10
C ILE A 3 -16.12 3.85 17.32
N ILE A 4 -15.97 2.69 17.96
CA ILE A 4 -15.51 1.47 17.29
C ILE A 4 -16.47 1.03 16.19
N SER A 5 -17.78 1.22 16.36
CA SER A 5 -18.77 0.96 15.31
C SER A 5 -18.61 1.92 14.12
N ALA A 6 -18.30 3.19 14.38
CA ALA A 6 -17.99 4.16 13.33
C ALA A 6 -16.70 3.81 12.58
N VAL A 7 -15.66 3.35 13.28
CA VAL A 7 -14.42 2.84 12.67
C VAL A 7 -14.72 1.65 11.75
N ILE A 8 -15.49 0.67 12.23
CA ILE A 8 -15.90 -0.48 11.42
C ILE A 8 -16.71 -0.03 10.21
N ALA A 9 -17.61 0.94 10.36
CA ALA A 9 -18.35 1.51 9.24
C ALA A 9 -17.44 2.17 8.19
N CYS A 10 -16.37 2.86 8.60
CA CYS A 10 -15.37 3.42 7.68
C CYS A 10 -14.65 2.31 6.91
N GLY A 11 -14.25 1.23 7.58
CA GLY A 11 -13.67 0.05 6.94
C GLY A 11 -14.62 -0.59 5.93
N LEU A 12 -15.90 -0.77 6.28
CA LEU A 12 -16.92 -1.29 5.36
C LEU A 12 -17.16 -0.38 4.15
N LEU A 13 -17.17 0.95 4.35
CA LEU A 13 -17.27 1.92 3.26
C LEU A 13 -16.11 1.79 2.27
N SER A 14 -14.91 1.48 2.76
CA SER A 14 -13.74 1.19 1.92
C SER A 14 -13.97 -0.03 1.03
N ILE A 15 -14.52 -1.12 1.58
CA ILE A 15 -14.87 -2.32 0.82
C ILE A 15 -15.99 -2.03 -0.19
N LEU A 16 -17.00 -1.26 0.19
CA LEU A 16 -18.08 -0.85 -0.72
C LEU A 16 -17.56 0.00 -1.88
N TYR A 17 -16.64 0.92 -1.62
CA TYR A 17 -15.94 1.67 -2.65
C TYR A 17 -15.17 0.74 -3.59
N ALA A 18 -14.39 -0.20 -3.04
CA ALA A 18 -13.62 -1.16 -3.84
C ALA A 18 -14.53 -2.01 -4.74
N ILE A 19 -15.69 -2.45 -4.25
CA ILE A 19 -16.69 -3.19 -5.04
C ILE A 19 -17.26 -2.31 -6.16
N TRP A 20 -17.62 -1.06 -5.86
CA TRP A 20 -18.13 -0.12 -6.86
C TRP A 20 -17.09 0.16 -7.95
N ALA A 21 -15.86 0.47 -7.55
CA ALA A 21 -14.75 0.75 -8.47
C ALA A 21 -14.43 -0.49 -9.32
N THR A 22 -14.43 -1.69 -8.74
CA THR A 22 -14.26 -2.95 -9.46
C THR A 22 -15.33 -3.14 -10.54
N ARG A 23 -16.60 -2.90 -10.22
CA ARG A 23 -17.67 -2.97 -11.22
C ARG A 23 -17.48 -1.94 -12.33
N SER A 24 -17.05 -0.74 -12.00
CA SER A 24 -16.74 0.31 -12.98
C SER A 24 -15.61 -0.09 -13.91
N VAL A 25 -14.52 -0.66 -13.39
CA VAL A 25 -13.39 -1.13 -14.21
C VAL A 25 -13.82 -2.31 -15.07
N LEU A 26 -14.48 -3.32 -14.50
CA LEU A 26 -14.88 -4.52 -15.24
C LEU A 26 -15.89 -4.25 -16.37
N ALA A 27 -16.69 -3.18 -16.25
CA ALA A 27 -17.59 -2.72 -17.30
C ALA A 27 -16.88 -2.07 -18.50
N ALA A 28 -15.61 -1.67 -18.37
CA ALA A 28 -14.85 -1.11 -19.47
C ALA A 28 -14.48 -2.16 -20.52
N ASP A 29 -14.26 -1.68 -21.75
CA ASP A 29 -13.92 -2.48 -22.92
C ASP A 29 -12.56 -3.20 -22.75
N GLN A 30 -12.51 -4.46 -23.16
CA GLN A 30 -11.30 -5.30 -23.13
C GLN A 30 -10.48 -5.18 -24.41
N GLY A 31 -10.91 -4.36 -25.37
CA GLY A 31 -10.21 -4.17 -26.63
C GLY A 31 -10.37 -5.37 -27.56
N ASN A 32 -9.41 -5.52 -28.48
CA ASN A 32 -9.51 -6.50 -29.54
C ASN A 32 -9.24 -7.95 -29.07
N ALA A 33 -9.54 -8.93 -29.94
CA ALA A 33 -9.38 -10.34 -29.62
C ALA A 33 -7.94 -10.73 -29.24
N ARG A 34 -6.93 -10.09 -29.85
CA ARG A 34 -5.52 -10.36 -29.57
C ARG A 34 -5.14 -9.90 -28.16
N MET A 35 -5.58 -8.71 -27.76
CA MET A 35 -5.38 -8.21 -26.38
C MET A 35 -6.05 -9.13 -25.35
N GLN A 36 -7.25 -9.64 -25.64
CA GLN A 36 -7.97 -10.56 -24.76
C GLN A 36 -7.26 -11.91 -24.62
N GLU A 37 -6.68 -12.43 -25.70
CA GLU A 37 -5.87 -13.66 -25.70
C GLU A 37 -4.62 -13.51 -24.82
N ILE A 38 -3.86 -12.42 -24.97
CA ILE A 38 -2.67 -12.12 -24.17
C ILE A 38 -3.04 -11.95 -22.70
N SER A 39 -4.08 -11.17 -22.41
CA SER A 39 -4.58 -10.98 -21.04
C SER A 39 -5.03 -12.30 -20.40
N ALA A 40 -5.62 -13.21 -21.18
CA ALA A 40 -5.99 -14.54 -20.69
C ALA A 40 -4.76 -15.38 -20.30
N ALA A 41 -3.69 -15.34 -21.10
CA ALA A 41 -2.43 -16.03 -20.79
C ALA A 41 -1.77 -15.48 -19.52
N ILE A 42 -1.68 -14.15 -19.38
CA ILE A 42 -1.16 -13.49 -18.17
C ILE A 42 -2.01 -13.91 -16.95
N ARG A 43 -3.34 -13.91 -17.11
CA ARG A 43 -4.26 -14.28 -16.03
C ARG A 43 -4.11 -15.74 -15.60
N GLU A 44 -3.95 -16.64 -16.55
CA GLU A 44 -3.71 -18.06 -16.25
C GLU A 44 -2.40 -18.25 -15.50
N GLY A 45 -1.32 -17.62 -15.96
CA GLY A 45 0.00 -17.67 -15.31
C GLY A 45 -0.04 -17.12 -13.88
N ALA A 46 -0.63 -15.94 -13.68
CA ALA A 46 -0.74 -15.31 -12.36
C ALA A 46 -1.57 -16.15 -11.39
N GLN A 47 -2.68 -16.75 -11.85
CA GLN A 47 -3.51 -17.65 -11.04
C GLN A 47 -2.77 -18.93 -10.66
N ALA A 48 -2.09 -19.56 -11.63
CA ALA A 48 -1.33 -20.78 -11.39
C ALA A 48 -0.20 -20.54 -10.36
N TYR A 49 0.52 -19.43 -10.51
CA TYR A 49 1.58 -19.03 -9.59
C TYR A 49 1.04 -18.76 -8.18
N LEU A 50 0.04 -17.89 -8.03
CA LEU A 50 -0.52 -17.60 -6.71
C LEU A 50 -1.13 -18.83 -6.05
N ALA A 51 -1.81 -19.70 -6.79
CA ALA A 51 -2.35 -20.94 -6.24
C ALA A 51 -1.24 -21.82 -5.65
N ARG A 52 -0.11 -21.95 -6.35
CA ARG A 52 1.04 -22.72 -5.87
C ARG A 52 1.70 -22.06 -4.65
N GLN A 53 1.91 -20.75 -4.71
CA GLN A 53 2.54 -19.97 -3.64
C GLN A 53 1.67 -20.03 -2.38
N TYR A 54 0.37 -19.74 -2.49
CA TYR A 54 -0.55 -19.71 -1.34
C TYR A 54 -0.79 -21.10 -0.75
N THR A 55 -0.80 -22.15 -1.56
CA THR A 55 -0.83 -23.53 -1.03
C THR A 55 0.38 -23.81 -0.16
N THR A 56 1.57 -23.38 -0.58
CA THR A 56 2.81 -23.56 0.18
C THR A 56 2.79 -22.73 1.47
N ILE A 57 2.37 -21.46 1.37
CA ILE A 57 2.23 -20.58 2.53
C ILE A 57 1.20 -21.14 3.51
N ALA A 58 0.07 -21.69 3.04
CA ALA A 58 -0.96 -22.27 3.89
C ALA A 58 -0.43 -23.45 4.71
N ILE A 59 0.43 -24.30 4.13
CA ILE A 59 1.06 -25.40 4.87
C ILE A 59 1.90 -24.86 6.03
N VAL A 60 2.75 -23.87 5.77
CA VAL A 60 3.56 -23.22 6.82
C VAL A 60 2.66 -22.51 7.84
N GLY A 61 1.62 -21.82 7.37
CA GLY A 61 0.64 -21.13 8.19
C GLY A 61 -0.10 -22.06 9.15
N VAL A 62 -0.48 -23.26 8.72
CA VAL A 62 -1.11 -24.27 9.60
C VAL A 62 -0.15 -24.72 10.71
N VAL A 63 1.13 -24.93 10.39
CA VAL A 63 2.14 -25.28 11.40
C VAL A 63 2.27 -24.16 12.44
N VAL A 64 2.43 -22.92 11.99
CA VAL A 64 2.55 -21.75 12.87
C VAL A 64 1.26 -21.54 13.68
N LEU A 65 0.08 -21.78 13.10
CA LEU A 65 -1.20 -21.70 13.78
C LEU A 65 -1.29 -22.68 14.96
N VAL A 66 -0.91 -23.94 14.74
CA VAL A 66 -0.89 -24.96 15.79
C VAL A 66 0.12 -24.59 16.89
N LEU A 67 1.29 -24.08 16.52
CA LEU A 67 2.29 -23.61 17.49
C LEU A 67 1.79 -22.39 18.28
N ALA A 68 1.15 -21.41 17.63
CA ALA A 68 0.57 -20.25 18.30
C ALA A 68 -0.52 -20.67 19.28
N TRP A 69 -1.34 -21.66 18.92
CA TRP A 69 -2.36 -22.20 19.81
C TRP A 69 -1.74 -22.89 21.03
N TRP A 70 -0.72 -23.74 20.81
CA TRP A 70 -0.10 -24.54 21.86
C TRP A 70 0.79 -23.72 22.81
N LEU A 71 1.53 -22.74 22.29
CA LEU A 71 2.51 -21.96 23.04
C LEU A 71 1.95 -20.66 23.64
N LEU A 72 0.89 -20.08 23.05
CA LEU A 72 0.32 -18.81 23.50
C LEU A 72 -1.12 -19.01 24.00
N SER A 73 -2.09 -19.02 23.09
CA SER A 73 -3.50 -19.21 23.41
C SER A 73 -4.33 -19.44 22.14
N ILE A 74 -5.56 -19.92 22.31
CA ILE A 74 -6.50 -20.06 21.19
C ILE A 74 -6.85 -18.71 20.54
N THR A 75 -6.93 -17.64 21.32
CA THR A 75 -7.19 -16.28 20.79
C THR A 75 -5.96 -15.76 20.05
N ALA A 76 -4.73 -16.03 20.52
CA ALA A 76 -3.53 -15.72 19.74
C ALA A 76 -3.53 -16.44 18.38
N ALA A 77 -3.85 -17.73 18.36
CA ALA A 77 -3.96 -18.50 17.12
C ALA A 77 -5.05 -17.96 16.18
N ILE A 78 -6.22 -17.60 16.69
CA ILE A 78 -7.29 -16.98 15.89
C ILE A 78 -6.84 -15.62 15.35
N GLY A 79 -6.14 -14.81 16.14
CA GLY A 79 -5.56 -13.54 15.69
C GLY A 79 -4.64 -13.74 14.50
N PHE A 80 -3.67 -14.66 14.64
CA PHE A 80 -2.77 -15.07 13.56
C PHE A 80 -3.53 -15.52 12.31
N LEU A 81 -4.55 -16.37 12.45
CA LEU A 81 -5.36 -16.82 11.32
C LEU A 81 -6.07 -15.65 10.62
N ILE A 82 -6.66 -14.72 11.37
CA ILE A 82 -7.33 -13.53 10.82
C ILE A 82 -6.33 -12.70 10.02
N GLY A 83 -5.16 -12.41 10.59
CA GLY A 83 -4.12 -11.63 9.92
C GLY A 83 -3.63 -12.27 8.63
N ALA A 84 -3.37 -13.58 8.67
CA ALA A 84 -2.92 -14.33 7.51
C ALA A 84 -3.99 -14.40 6.41
N VAL A 85 -5.25 -14.69 6.77
CA VAL A 85 -6.34 -14.78 5.78
C VAL A 85 -6.63 -13.42 5.15
N LEU A 86 -6.68 -12.34 5.94
CA LEU A 86 -6.98 -11.02 5.42
C LEU A 86 -5.84 -10.43 4.58
N SER A 87 -4.58 -10.65 4.97
CA SER A 87 -3.42 -10.25 4.16
C SER A 87 -3.40 -11.00 2.83
N GLY A 88 -3.62 -12.33 2.86
CA GLY A 88 -3.73 -13.13 1.64
C GLY A 88 -4.92 -12.71 0.76
N ALA A 89 -6.06 -12.38 1.38
CA ALA A 89 -7.22 -11.87 0.65
C ALA A 89 -6.93 -10.52 -0.02
N ALA A 90 -6.23 -9.61 0.64
CA ALA A 90 -5.83 -8.32 0.07
C ALA A 90 -4.97 -8.50 -1.18
N GLY A 91 -3.91 -9.32 -1.10
CA GLY A 91 -3.03 -9.62 -2.24
C GLY A 91 -3.75 -10.36 -3.38
N PHE A 92 -4.54 -11.37 -3.05
CA PHE A 92 -5.26 -12.17 -4.05
C PHE A 92 -6.34 -11.35 -4.79
N ILE A 93 -7.14 -10.57 -4.07
CA ILE A 93 -8.17 -9.73 -4.68
C ILE A 93 -7.52 -8.62 -5.51
N GLY A 94 -6.47 -7.97 -4.98
CA GLY A 94 -5.71 -6.93 -5.69
C GLY A 94 -5.18 -7.42 -7.04
N MET A 95 -4.49 -8.56 -7.05
CA MET A 95 -4.01 -9.19 -8.28
C MET A 95 -5.14 -9.49 -9.27
N HIS A 96 -6.24 -10.07 -8.77
CA HIS A 96 -7.37 -10.42 -9.62
C HIS A 96 -8.04 -9.22 -10.30
N VAL A 97 -8.01 -8.05 -9.65
CA VAL A 97 -8.48 -6.80 -10.22
C VAL A 97 -7.45 -6.25 -11.19
N SER A 98 -6.18 -6.18 -10.79
CA SER A 98 -5.04 -5.74 -11.61
C SER A 98 -5.02 -6.42 -12.96
N VAL A 99 -4.86 -7.76 -13.00
CA VAL A 99 -4.79 -8.54 -14.23
C VAL A 99 -5.96 -8.26 -15.20
N ARG A 100 -7.16 -8.02 -14.66
CA ARG A 100 -8.35 -7.70 -15.49
C ARG A 100 -8.40 -6.24 -15.91
N ALA A 101 -7.80 -5.34 -15.15
CA ALA A 101 -7.68 -3.92 -15.45
C ALA A 101 -6.64 -3.66 -16.54
N ASN A 102 -5.51 -4.39 -16.56
CA ASN A 102 -4.38 -4.14 -17.48
C ASN A 102 -4.82 -4.02 -18.95
N VAL A 103 -5.58 -4.99 -19.45
CA VAL A 103 -6.09 -4.99 -20.83
C VAL A 103 -7.06 -3.82 -21.11
N ARG A 104 -7.83 -3.42 -20.10
CA ARG A 104 -8.78 -2.30 -20.19
C ARG A 104 -8.05 -0.96 -20.15
N THR A 105 -6.97 -0.87 -19.38
CA THR A 105 -6.05 0.27 -19.39
C THR A 105 -5.44 0.45 -20.76
N ALA A 106 -4.94 -0.61 -21.40
CA ALA A 106 -4.39 -0.56 -22.76
C ALA A 106 -5.44 -0.09 -23.79
N GLN A 107 -6.66 -0.62 -23.70
CA GLN A 107 -7.77 -0.21 -24.57
C GLN A 107 -8.19 1.24 -24.32
N ALA A 108 -8.22 1.69 -23.06
CA ALA A 108 -8.55 3.07 -22.72
C ALA A 108 -7.45 4.06 -23.14
N ALA A 109 -6.18 3.67 -23.01
CA ALA A 109 -5.03 4.44 -23.49
C ALA A 109 -5.08 4.64 -25.01
N SER A 110 -5.65 3.68 -25.76
CA SER A 110 -5.90 3.82 -27.20
C SER A 110 -6.90 4.93 -27.54
N ASN A 111 -7.77 5.31 -26.61
CA ASN A 111 -8.70 6.43 -26.78
C ASN A 111 -8.10 7.76 -26.32
N SER A 112 -7.47 7.78 -25.13
CA SER A 112 -6.73 8.93 -24.63
C SER A 112 -5.90 8.59 -23.40
N LEU A 113 -4.83 9.37 -23.14
CA LEU A 113 -4.03 9.28 -21.92
C LEU A 113 -4.88 9.43 -20.65
N ALA A 114 -5.86 10.34 -20.66
CA ALA A 114 -6.75 10.57 -19.52
C ALA A 114 -7.64 9.35 -19.21
N ALA A 115 -8.11 8.66 -20.24
CA ALA A 115 -8.91 7.45 -20.08
C ALA A 115 -8.06 6.27 -19.56
N GLY A 116 -6.83 6.11 -20.07
CA GLY A 116 -5.86 5.13 -19.55
C GLY A 116 -5.56 5.38 -18.06
N LEU A 117 -5.26 6.63 -17.69
CA LEU A 117 -5.04 7.03 -16.31
C LEU A 117 -6.25 6.74 -15.41
N ASP A 118 -7.48 7.06 -15.84
CA ASP A 118 -8.67 6.84 -15.02
C ASP A 118 -8.91 5.35 -14.70
N ILE A 119 -8.69 4.45 -15.67
CA ILE A 119 -8.82 3.01 -15.42
C ILE A 119 -7.69 2.49 -14.53
N ALA A 120 -6.44 2.82 -14.88
CA ALA A 120 -5.28 2.35 -14.13
C ALA A 120 -5.30 2.83 -12.67
N PHE A 121 -5.55 4.12 -12.45
CA PHE A 121 -5.61 4.66 -11.10
C PHE A 121 -6.79 4.10 -10.31
N LYS A 122 -7.95 3.88 -10.95
CA LYS A 122 -9.10 3.23 -10.30
C LYS A 122 -8.79 1.79 -9.92
N SER A 123 -7.98 1.07 -10.71
CA SER A 123 -7.46 -0.25 -10.36
C SER A 123 -6.58 -0.19 -9.11
N GLY A 124 -5.60 0.72 -9.08
CA GLY A 124 -4.75 0.93 -7.91
C GLY A 124 -5.57 1.31 -6.67
N ALA A 125 -6.54 2.20 -6.81
CA ALA A 125 -7.45 2.63 -5.74
C ALA A 125 -8.27 1.47 -5.15
N ILE A 126 -8.65 0.47 -5.95
CA ILE A 126 -9.31 -0.74 -5.44
C ILE A 126 -8.36 -1.47 -4.48
N THR A 127 -7.12 -1.71 -4.89
CA THR A 127 -6.11 -2.37 -4.05
C THR A 127 -5.84 -1.57 -2.77
N GLY A 128 -5.64 -0.26 -2.87
CA GLY A 128 -5.38 0.59 -1.70
C GLY A 128 -6.52 0.62 -0.69
N MET A 129 -7.77 0.72 -1.15
CA MET A 129 -8.94 0.67 -0.27
C MET A 129 -9.14 -0.73 0.33
N LEU A 130 -8.90 -1.81 -0.43
CA LEU A 130 -8.96 -3.16 0.12
C LEU A 130 -7.90 -3.38 1.21
N VAL A 131 -6.66 -2.96 0.97
CA VAL A 131 -5.55 -3.08 1.94
C VAL A 131 -5.89 -2.35 3.24
N ALA A 132 -6.20 -1.05 3.17
CA ALA A 132 -6.50 -0.25 4.35
C ALA A 132 -7.80 -0.70 5.03
N GLY A 133 -8.85 -1.00 4.25
CA GLY A 133 -10.16 -1.40 4.73
C GLY A 133 -10.15 -2.76 5.43
N LEU A 134 -9.54 -3.78 4.81
CA LEU A 134 -9.44 -5.11 5.41
C LEU A 134 -8.56 -5.10 6.67
N ALA A 135 -7.45 -4.35 6.67
CA ALA A 135 -6.58 -4.24 7.83
C ALA A 135 -7.32 -3.57 9.00
N LEU A 136 -7.99 -2.44 8.75
CA LEU A 136 -8.78 -1.74 9.77
C LEU A 136 -9.92 -2.60 10.29
N LEU A 137 -10.66 -3.30 9.42
CA LEU A 137 -11.73 -4.22 9.81
C LEU A 137 -11.19 -5.39 10.63
N GLY A 138 -10.09 -6.00 10.21
CA GLY A 138 -9.44 -7.10 10.93
C GLY A 138 -9.07 -6.72 12.35
N VAL A 139 -8.36 -5.61 12.53
CA VAL A 139 -7.94 -5.15 13.87
C VAL A 139 -9.15 -4.69 14.69
N SER A 140 -10.05 -3.87 14.14
CA SER A 140 -11.16 -3.29 14.90
C SER A 140 -12.24 -4.31 15.29
N ILE A 141 -12.62 -5.21 14.38
CA ILE A 141 -13.59 -6.27 14.68
C ILE A 141 -12.99 -7.24 15.70
N TYR A 142 -11.72 -7.62 15.54
CA TYR A 142 -11.12 -8.57 16.46
C TYR A 142 -10.95 -7.98 17.86
N TYR A 143 -10.50 -6.72 17.95
CA TYR A 143 -10.48 -5.98 19.22
C TYR A 143 -11.86 -5.85 19.86
N LEU A 144 -12.93 -5.61 19.07
CA LEU A 144 -14.31 -5.57 19.57
C LEU A 144 -14.75 -6.93 20.13
N VAL A 145 -14.45 -8.03 19.44
CA VAL A 145 -14.76 -9.40 19.90
C VAL A 145 -14.13 -9.69 21.25
N LEU A 146 -12.83 -9.39 21.39
CA LEU A 146 -12.09 -9.66 22.61
C LEU A 146 -12.57 -8.80 23.78
N THR A 147 -12.79 -7.51 23.56
CA THR A 147 -13.11 -6.58 24.67
C THR A 147 -14.60 -6.52 25.02
N HIS A 148 -15.48 -6.53 24.02
CA HIS A 148 -16.92 -6.37 24.26
C HIS A 148 -17.63 -7.72 24.42
N PHE A 149 -17.42 -8.65 23.49
CA PHE A 149 -18.16 -9.92 23.49
C PHE A 149 -17.56 -10.93 24.47
N MET A 150 -16.23 -10.98 24.61
CA MET A 150 -15.56 -11.82 25.60
C MET A 150 -15.34 -11.10 26.95
N GLY A 151 -15.58 -9.79 27.01
CA GLY A 151 -15.50 -9.01 28.26
C GLY A 151 -14.08 -8.82 28.81
N LEU A 152 -13.03 -9.06 28.01
CA LEU A 152 -11.64 -8.90 28.43
C LEU A 152 -11.28 -7.42 28.57
N GLN A 153 -10.37 -7.12 29.50
CA GLN A 153 -9.88 -5.76 29.65
C GLN A 153 -8.98 -5.37 28.47
N PRO A 154 -9.01 -4.12 27.98
CA PRO A 154 -8.20 -3.71 26.82
C PRO A 154 -6.69 -3.96 26.97
N ASN A 155 -6.15 -3.82 28.18
CA ASN A 155 -4.74 -4.06 28.50
C ASN A 155 -4.46 -5.49 28.98
N ASP A 156 -5.44 -6.40 28.94
CA ASP A 156 -5.23 -7.80 29.28
C ASP A 156 -4.21 -8.42 28.32
N ARG A 157 -3.31 -9.24 28.88
CA ARG A 157 -2.27 -9.94 28.12
C ARG A 157 -2.87 -10.76 26.98
N ILE A 158 -4.04 -11.37 27.20
CA ILE A 158 -4.75 -12.13 26.17
C ILE A 158 -5.11 -11.24 24.98
N VAL A 159 -5.61 -10.02 25.22
CA VAL A 159 -5.96 -9.07 24.16
C VAL A 159 -4.72 -8.64 23.39
N ILE A 160 -3.66 -8.25 24.10
CA ILE A 160 -2.40 -7.80 23.52
C ILE A 160 -1.76 -8.90 22.67
N ASP A 161 -1.59 -10.10 23.21
CA ASP A 161 -0.98 -11.22 22.48
C ASP A 161 -1.83 -11.61 21.25
N SER A 162 -3.16 -11.48 21.34
CA SER A 162 -4.07 -11.75 20.23
C SER A 162 -3.94 -10.73 19.09
N LEU A 163 -3.84 -9.43 19.40
CA LEU A 163 -3.63 -8.38 18.40
C LEU A 163 -2.24 -8.46 17.77
N VAL A 164 -1.20 -8.71 18.58
CA VAL A 164 0.17 -8.91 18.08
C VAL A 164 0.23 -10.13 17.16
N SER A 165 -0.45 -11.22 17.53
CA SER A 165 -0.52 -12.43 16.68
C SER A 165 -1.21 -12.16 15.35
N LEU A 166 -2.20 -11.25 15.29
CA LEU A 166 -2.79 -10.81 14.02
C LEU A 166 -1.75 -10.15 13.11
N GLY A 167 -0.94 -9.24 13.65
CA GLY A 167 0.19 -8.67 12.92
C GLY A 167 1.15 -9.75 12.42
N PHE A 168 1.51 -10.70 13.29
CA PHE A 168 2.40 -11.82 12.94
C PHE A 168 1.86 -12.69 11.80
N GLY A 169 0.54 -12.95 11.77
CA GLY A 169 -0.11 -13.65 10.67
C GLY A 169 -0.02 -12.90 9.35
N ALA A 170 -0.20 -11.58 9.38
CA ALA A 170 -0.02 -10.72 8.22
C ALA A 170 1.44 -10.74 7.71
N SER A 171 2.42 -10.70 8.61
CA SER A 171 3.85 -10.76 8.26
C SER A 171 4.25 -12.07 7.60
N LEU A 172 3.66 -13.20 8.01
CA LEU A 172 3.92 -14.48 7.34
C LEU A 172 3.56 -14.41 5.84
N ILE A 173 2.38 -13.89 5.52
CA ILE A 173 1.94 -13.78 4.12
C ILE A 173 2.80 -12.78 3.37
N SER A 174 3.02 -11.57 3.93
CA SER A 174 3.82 -10.52 3.30
C SER A 174 5.20 -11.04 2.87
N ILE A 175 5.93 -11.69 3.79
CA ILE A 175 7.30 -12.18 3.54
C ILE A 175 7.30 -13.12 2.34
N PHE A 176 6.46 -14.16 2.34
CA PHE A 176 6.47 -15.15 1.26
C PHE A 176 5.88 -14.61 -0.05
N ALA A 177 4.84 -13.76 0.02
CA ALA A 177 4.22 -13.16 -1.14
C ALA A 177 5.21 -12.24 -1.86
N ARG A 178 5.87 -11.34 -1.12
CA ARG A 178 6.82 -10.36 -1.63
C ARG A 178 8.12 -11.00 -2.12
N LEU A 179 8.74 -11.88 -1.33
CA LEU A 179 9.99 -12.54 -1.76
C LEU A 179 9.74 -13.49 -2.92
N GLY A 180 8.70 -14.33 -2.83
CA GLY A 180 8.39 -15.28 -3.89
C GLY A 180 8.04 -14.55 -5.19
N GLY A 181 7.07 -13.64 -5.14
CA GLY A 181 6.64 -12.86 -6.30
C GLY A 181 7.79 -12.03 -6.89
N GLY A 182 8.59 -11.38 -6.02
CA GLY A 182 9.78 -10.61 -6.40
C GLY A 182 10.84 -11.42 -7.14
N ILE A 183 11.14 -12.65 -6.68
CA ILE A 183 12.07 -13.56 -7.36
C ILE A 183 11.52 -13.96 -8.74
N PHE A 184 10.21 -14.19 -8.84
CA PHE A 184 9.57 -14.57 -10.09
C PHE A 184 9.61 -13.42 -11.12
N THR A 185 9.13 -12.22 -10.77
CA THR A 185 9.16 -11.03 -11.65
C THR A 185 10.58 -10.71 -12.06
N LYS A 186 11.50 -10.48 -11.11
CA LYS A 186 12.85 -10.02 -11.47
C LYS A 186 13.70 -11.09 -12.16
N GLY A 187 13.37 -12.36 -11.99
CA GLY A 187 13.95 -13.43 -12.80
C GLY A 187 13.48 -13.41 -14.25
N ALA A 188 12.22 -13.07 -14.51
CA ALA A 188 11.64 -12.96 -15.85
C ALA A 188 12.05 -11.66 -16.54
N ASP A 189 11.90 -10.52 -15.88
CA ASP A 189 12.26 -9.16 -16.30
C ASP A 189 13.73 -9.12 -16.78
N VAL A 190 14.70 -9.40 -15.89
CA VAL A 190 16.14 -9.34 -16.23
C VAL A 190 16.50 -10.31 -17.36
N GLY A 191 15.90 -11.51 -17.38
CA GLY A 191 16.14 -12.49 -18.44
C GLY A 191 15.58 -12.05 -19.79
N GLY A 192 14.36 -11.51 -19.79
CA GLY A 192 13.66 -11.01 -20.96
C GLY A 192 14.36 -9.79 -21.57
N ASP A 193 14.72 -8.82 -20.73
CA ASP A 193 15.31 -7.57 -21.17
C ASP A 193 16.74 -7.73 -21.70
N LEU A 194 17.57 -8.54 -21.03
CA LEU A 194 18.94 -8.77 -21.49
C LEU A 194 18.97 -9.47 -22.86
N VAL A 195 18.24 -10.58 -23.00
CA VAL A 195 18.24 -11.34 -24.26
C VAL A 195 17.48 -10.59 -25.36
N GLY A 196 16.36 -9.95 -25.03
CA GLY A 196 15.53 -9.22 -25.98
C GLY A 196 16.20 -7.93 -26.47
N LYS A 197 16.44 -6.98 -25.57
CA LYS A 197 16.87 -5.62 -25.93
C LYS A 197 18.37 -5.55 -26.24
N VAL A 198 19.20 -6.26 -25.48
CA VAL A 198 20.67 -6.12 -25.59
C VAL A 198 21.27 -7.10 -26.59
N GLU A 199 20.87 -8.38 -26.55
CA GLU A 199 21.47 -9.41 -27.43
C GLU A 199 20.77 -9.50 -28.80
N ALA A 200 19.44 -9.59 -28.81
CA ALA A 200 18.65 -9.77 -30.02
C ALA A 200 18.26 -8.44 -30.71
N GLY A 201 18.28 -7.32 -29.97
CA GLY A 201 17.91 -6.00 -30.49
C GLY A 201 16.43 -5.89 -30.88
N ILE A 202 15.56 -6.65 -30.24
CA ILE A 202 14.10 -6.55 -30.40
C ILE A 202 13.51 -5.58 -29.36
N PRO A 203 12.33 -4.99 -29.62
CA PRO A 203 11.64 -4.16 -28.64
C PRO A 203 11.42 -4.87 -27.29
N GLU A 204 11.29 -4.06 -26.23
CA GLU A 204 10.76 -4.49 -24.93
C GLU A 204 9.35 -5.05 -25.10
N ASP A 205 8.97 -6.06 -24.31
CA ASP A 205 7.68 -6.76 -24.43
C ASP A 205 7.36 -7.38 -25.80
N ASP A 206 8.34 -7.57 -26.67
CA ASP A 206 8.10 -8.14 -27.99
C ASP A 206 7.55 -9.58 -27.90
N PRO A 207 6.45 -9.93 -28.61
CA PRO A 207 5.82 -11.25 -28.51
C PRO A 207 6.70 -12.41 -29.00
N ARG A 208 7.83 -12.13 -29.65
CA ARG A 208 8.85 -13.13 -30.03
C ARG A 208 9.72 -13.57 -28.86
N ASN A 209 9.80 -12.76 -27.80
CA ASN A 209 10.56 -13.07 -26.60
C ASN A 209 9.71 -13.95 -25.66
N PRO A 210 10.11 -15.20 -25.37
CA PRO A 210 9.32 -16.11 -24.56
C PRO A 210 9.21 -15.69 -23.09
N ALA A 211 10.03 -14.74 -22.62
CA ALA A 211 10.01 -14.26 -21.24
C ALA A 211 8.87 -13.26 -20.95
N THR A 212 8.30 -12.61 -21.96
CA THR A 212 7.38 -11.46 -21.79
C THR A 212 6.10 -11.80 -21.05
N ILE A 213 5.52 -12.98 -21.30
CA ILE A 213 4.36 -13.45 -20.51
C ILE A 213 4.75 -13.68 -19.06
N ALA A 214 5.93 -14.25 -18.78
CA ALA A 214 6.38 -14.48 -17.42
C ALA A 214 6.67 -13.15 -16.69
N ASP A 215 7.21 -12.17 -17.41
CA ASP A 215 7.46 -10.82 -16.92
C ASP A 215 6.15 -10.14 -16.49
N ASN A 216 5.20 -10.06 -17.44
CA ASN A 216 3.89 -9.46 -17.18
C ASN A 216 3.10 -10.22 -16.10
N VAL A 217 3.24 -11.55 -15.99
CA VAL A 217 2.71 -12.33 -14.85
C VAL A 217 3.37 -11.91 -13.55
N GLY A 218 4.69 -11.71 -13.59
CA GLY A 218 5.54 -11.23 -12.51
C GLY A 218 5.00 -9.97 -11.85
N ASP A 219 4.68 -8.94 -12.62
CA ASP A 219 4.24 -7.65 -12.07
C ASP A 219 2.92 -7.79 -11.30
N ASN A 220 2.06 -8.71 -11.73
CA ASN A 220 0.81 -8.99 -11.03
C ASN A 220 1.01 -9.80 -9.74
N VAL A 221 1.97 -10.73 -9.69
CA VAL A 221 2.17 -11.61 -8.53
C VAL A 221 3.16 -11.06 -7.50
N GLY A 222 4.16 -10.29 -7.94
CA GLY A 222 5.11 -9.58 -7.10
C GLY A 222 4.63 -8.18 -6.79
N ASP A 223 4.61 -7.34 -7.82
CA ASP A 223 4.50 -5.90 -7.66
C ASP A 223 3.06 -5.47 -7.33
N CYS A 224 2.04 -6.29 -7.62
CA CYS A 224 0.68 -6.08 -7.13
C CYS A 224 0.36 -6.92 -5.88
N ALA A 225 0.36 -8.26 -5.98
CA ALA A 225 -0.09 -9.12 -4.88
C ALA A 225 0.82 -9.06 -3.65
N GLY A 226 2.14 -9.08 -3.88
CA GLY A 226 3.15 -9.01 -2.82
C GLY A 226 3.16 -7.66 -2.13
N MET A 227 3.14 -6.57 -2.89
CA MET A 227 3.04 -5.20 -2.36
C MET A 227 1.76 -4.98 -1.54
N ALA A 228 0.60 -5.46 -2.01
CA ALA A 228 -0.65 -5.34 -1.26
C ALA A 228 -0.60 -6.10 0.09
N ALA A 229 -0.01 -7.30 0.12
CA ALA A 229 0.17 -8.07 1.35
C ALA A 229 1.14 -7.39 2.33
N ASP A 230 2.21 -6.78 1.81
CA ASP A 230 3.21 -6.03 2.55
C ASP A 230 2.64 -4.77 3.20
N LEU A 231 1.91 -3.96 2.42
CA LEU A 231 1.30 -2.74 2.94
C LEU A 231 0.14 -3.03 3.90
N PHE A 232 -0.58 -4.14 3.70
CA PHE A 232 -1.56 -4.63 4.70
C PHE A 232 -0.88 -4.92 6.04
N GLU A 233 0.25 -5.63 5.99
CA GLU A 233 1.02 -5.95 7.19
C GLU A 233 1.52 -4.70 7.89
N THR A 234 2.15 -3.79 7.14
CA THR A 234 2.71 -2.56 7.71
C THR A 234 1.61 -1.73 8.37
N TYR A 235 0.43 -1.64 7.74
CA TYR A 235 -0.73 -0.96 8.31
C TYR A 235 -1.21 -1.62 9.61
N ALA A 236 -1.46 -2.94 9.58
CA ALA A 236 -1.99 -3.68 10.72
C ALA A 236 -1.02 -3.67 11.90
N VAL A 237 0.26 -3.96 11.66
CA VAL A 237 1.32 -3.98 12.68
C VAL A 237 1.53 -2.60 13.29
N THR A 238 1.54 -1.54 12.48
CA THR A 238 1.69 -0.16 12.99
C THR A 238 0.53 0.21 13.91
N VAL A 239 -0.71 -0.04 13.49
CA VAL A 239 -1.89 0.28 14.29
C VAL A 239 -1.89 -0.51 15.59
N VAL A 240 -1.64 -1.82 15.52
CA VAL A 240 -1.55 -2.70 16.69
C VAL A 240 -0.43 -2.24 17.63
N ALA A 241 0.77 -1.93 17.12
CA ALA A 241 1.89 -1.45 17.94
C ALA A 241 1.52 -0.17 18.70
N THR A 242 0.83 0.78 18.05
CA THR A 242 0.32 1.98 18.71
C THR A 242 -0.71 1.65 19.79
N MET A 243 -1.61 0.69 19.54
CA MET A 243 -2.57 0.21 20.55
C MET A 243 -1.86 -0.45 21.75
N VAL A 244 -0.81 -1.23 21.51
CA VAL A 244 0.01 -1.85 22.56
C VAL A 244 0.73 -0.79 23.39
N LEU A 245 1.28 0.25 22.76
CA LEU A 245 1.87 1.38 23.48
C LEU A 245 0.82 2.14 24.31
N ALA A 246 -0.41 2.30 23.80
CA ALA A 246 -1.50 2.85 24.59
C ALA A 246 -1.80 1.99 25.84
N ALA A 247 -1.82 0.66 25.69
CA ALA A 247 -2.03 -0.25 26.81
C ALA A 247 -0.89 -0.21 27.85
N ILE A 248 0.35 -0.05 27.40
CA ILE A 248 1.53 0.06 28.28
C ILE A 248 1.50 1.38 29.07
N PHE A 249 1.26 2.51 28.41
CA PHE A 249 1.40 3.83 29.03
C PHE A 249 0.17 4.28 29.81
N PHE A 250 -1.02 3.84 29.41
CA PHE A 250 -2.29 4.26 30.01
C PHE A 250 -3.03 3.11 30.72
N GLY A 251 -2.36 1.97 30.94
CA GLY A 251 -2.92 0.83 31.66
C GLY A 251 -3.46 1.21 33.05
N GLY A 252 -4.67 0.75 33.37
CA GLY A 252 -5.33 1.05 34.66
C GLY A 252 -5.88 2.48 34.79
N THR A 253 -5.77 3.32 33.77
CA THR A 253 -6.34 4.67 33.76
C THR A 253 -7.70 4.70 33.05
N PRO A 254 -8.58 5.68 33.34
CA PRO A 254 -9.85 5.82 32.64
C PRO A 254 -9.73 6.10 31.14
N VAL A 255 -8.58 6.64 30.67
CA VAL A 255 -8.37 6.99 29.26
C VAL A 255 -7.95 5.80 28.39
N LEU A 256 -7.58 4.66 28.98
CA LEU A 256 -7.05 3.48 28.29
C LEU A 256 -7.89 3.09 27.06
N GLY A 257 -9.20 2.95 27.23
CA GLY A 257 -10.10 2.56 26.14
C GLY A 257 -10.12 3.57 24.99
N ALA A 258 -10.06 4.86 25.30
CA ALA A 258 -9.99 5.91 24.29
C ALA A 258 -8.64 5.94 23.58
N ALA A 259 -7.53 5.75 24.32
CA ALA A 259 -6.18 5.72 23.78
C ALA A 259 -5.95 4.52 22.83
N MET A 260 -6.52 3.35 23.14
CA MET A 260 -6.46 2.18 22.25
C MET A 260 -7.36 2.33 21.01
N LEU A 261 -8.45 3.11 21.09
CA LEU A 261 -9.31 3.38 19.93
C LEU A 261 -8.78 4.52 19.04
N TYR A 262 -7.94 5.40 19.57
CA TYR A 262 -7.43 6.56 18.85
C TYR A 262 -6.72 6.21 17.53
N PRO A 263 -5.74 5.29 17.47
CA PRO A 263 -5.10 4.93 16.20
C PRO A 263 -6.10 4.39 15.17
N LEU A 264 -7.08 3.59 15.61
CA LEU A 264 -8.16 3.08 14.76
C LEU A 264 -9.06 4.20 14.22
N ALA A 265 -9.35 5.21 15.03
CA ALA A 265 -10.15 6.37 14.63
C ALA A 265 -9.42 7.25 13.60
N ILE A 266 -8.10 7.45 13.75
CA ILE A 266 -7.26 8.15 12.76
C ILE A 266 -7.33 7.41 11.42
N CYS A 267 -7.04 6.10 11.45
CA CYS A 267 -7.09 5.22 10.30
C CYS A 267 -8.47 5.23 9.60
N GLY A 268 -9.56 5.11 10.36
CA GLY A 268 -10.93 5.20 9.83
C GLY A 268 -11.21 6.55 9.17
N ALA A 269 -10.80 7.66 9.79
CA ALA A 269 -10.97 8.99 9.21
C ALA A 269 -10.14 9.15 7.92
N CYS A 270 -8.88 8.71 7.91
CA CYS A 270 -8.01 8.81 6.74
C CYS A 270 -8.44 7.91 5.57
N ILE A 271 -9.13 6.80 5.81
CA ILE A 271 -9.75 6.01 4.74
C ILE A 271 -10.82 6.83 4.02
N LEU A 272 -11.69 7.55 4.76
CA LEU A 272 -12.72 8.38 4.15
C LEU A 272 -12.12 9.51 3.31
N THR A 273 -11.08 10.15 3.81
CA THR A 273 -10.40 11.22 3.08
C THR A 273 -9.67 10.69 1.85
N SER A 274 -9.11 9.47 1.92
CA SER A 274 -8.48 8.81 0.78
C SER A 274 -9.51 8.47 -0.30
N ILE A 275 -10.69 7.95 0.08
CA ILE A 275 -11.82 7.74 -0.85
C ILE A 275 -12.17 9.05 -1.56
N VAL A 276 -12.35 10.14 -0.81
CA VAL A 276 -12.65 11.46 -1.40
C VAL A 276 -11.53 11.89 -2.34
N GLY A 277 -10.27 11.76 -1.92
CA GLY A 277 -9.09 12.12 -2.71
C GLY A 277 -8.99 11.38 -4.05
N THR A 278 -9.46 10.13 -4.13
CA THR A 278 -9.44 9.36 -5.39
C THR A 278 -10.21 10.07 -6.52
N PHE A 279 -11.30 10.77 -6.20
CA PHE A 279 -12.10 11.49 -7.19
C PHE A 279 -11.42 12.77 -7.72
N PHE A 280 -10.33 13.22 -7.09
CA PHE A 280 -9.55 14.39 -7.49
C PHE A 280 -8.32 14.04 -8.35
N VAL A 281 -7.97 12.75 -8.47
CA VAL A 281 -6.93 12.28 -9.39
C VAL A 281 -7.50 12.28 -10.81
N LYS A 282 -7.32 13.40 -11.50
CA LYS A 282 -7.77 13.61 -12.88
C LYS A 282 -6.72 14.40 -13.65
N LEU A 283 -6.48 14.00 -14.89
CA LEU A 283 -5.53 14.67 -15.77
C LEU A 283 -5.96 16.15 -15.96
N GLY A 284 -5.02 17.06 -15.68
CA GLY A 284 -5.22 18.49 -15.87
C GLY A 284 -5.00 18.93 -17.33
N SER A 285 -5.25 20.21 -17.61
CA SER A 285 -5.00 20.81 -18.93
C SER A 285 -3.52 20.81 -19.34
N ASN A 286 -2.61 20.66 -18.39
CA ASN A 286 -1.17 20.56 -18.61
C ASN A 286 -0.70 19.14 -19.00
N GLY A 287 -1.59 18.14 -19.00
CA GLY A 287 -1.26 16.75 -19.34
C GLY A 287 -0.32 16.05 -18.35
N SER A 288 -0.05 16.62 -17.17
CA SER A 288 0.88 16.03 -16.19
C SER A 288 0.19 14.93 -15.38
N ILE A 289 0.63 13.69 -15.56
CA ILE A 289 0.13 12.53 -14.80
C ILE A 289 0.53 12.65 -13.32
N MET A 290 1.81 12.91 -13.02
CA MET A 290 2.26 13.17 -11.64
C MET A 290 1.49 14.33 -11.00
N GLY A 291 1.20 15.41 -11.75
CA GLY A 291 0.38 16.51 -11.24
C GLY A 291 -1.04 16.08 -10.84
N ALA A 292 -1.63 15.13 -11.58
CA ALA A 292 -2.93 14.55 -11.23
C ALA A 292 -2.85 13.70 -9.94
N LEU A 293 -1.81 12.88 -9.81
CA LEU A 293 -1.54 12.06 -8.63
C LEU A 293 -1.35 12.95 -7.38
N TYR A 294 -0.51 13.98 -7.47
CA TYR A 294 -0.29 14.97 -6.41
C TYR A 294 -1.57 15.68 -6.00
N LYS A 295 -2.44 16.03 -6.95
CA LYS A 295 -3.71 16.68 -6.63
C LYS A 295 -4.58 15.81 -5.72
N GLY A 296 -4.68 14.51 -6.02
CA GLY A 296 -5.39 13.56 -5.15
C GLY A 296 -4.74 13.42 -3.78
N LEU A 297 -3.41 13.32 -3.74
CA LEU A 297 -2.66 13.22 -2.49
C LEU A 297 -2.81 14.47 -1.61
N ILE A 298 -2.72 15.67 -2.18
CA ILE A 298 -2.87 16.95 -1.46
C ILE A 298 -4.28 17.07 -0.89
N VAL A 299 -5.32 16.77 -1.67
CA VAL A 299 -6.70 16.78 -1.17
C VAL A 299 -6.87 15.77 -0.03
N THR A 300 -6.31 14.57 -0.18
CA THR A 300 -6.34 13.54 0.88
C THR A 300 -5.64 14.04 2.15
N GLY A 301 -4.45 14.62 2.03
CA GLY A 301 -3.67 15.13 3.15
C GLY A 301 -4.37 16.27 3.88
N LEU A 302 -4.89 17.27 3.16
CA LEU A 302 -5.61 18.40 3.75
C LEU A 302 -6.89 17.96 4.45
N LEU A 303 -7.66 17.05 3.85
CA LEU A 303 -8.85 16.50 4.50
C LEU A 303 -8.48 15.61 5.70
N SER A 304 -7.34 14.93 5.66
CA SER A 304 -6.85 14.12 6.78
C SER A 304 -6.46 14.95 8.00
N ILE A 305 -6.06 16.21 7.83
CA ILE A 305 -5.91 17.15 8.96
C ILE A 305 -7.24 17.32 9.70
N VAL A 306 -8.33 17.50 8.97
CA VAL A 306 -9.68 17.59 9.54
C VAL A 306 -10.09 16.25 10.17
N GLY A 307 -9.85 15.14 9.47
CA GLY A 307 -10.10 13.80 9.96
C GLY A 307 -9.38 13.48 11.28
N LEU A 308 -8.11 13.88 11.39
CA LEU A 308 -7.31 13.76 12.61
C LEU A 308 -7.89 14.61 13.76
N GLY A 309 -8.37 15.83 13.46
CA GLY A 309 -9.01 16.69 14.45
C GLY A 309 -10.34 16.11 14.96
N VAL A 310 -11.12 15.50 14.07
CA VAL A 310 -12.34 14.76 14.43
C VAL A 310 -11.99 13.55 15.29
N ALA A 311 -11.03 12.71 14.86
CA ALA A 311 -10.58 11.55 15.60
C ALA A 311 -10.10 11.93 17.02
N THR A 312 -9.33 13.01 17.15
CA THR A 312 -8.88 13.56 18.44
C THR A 312 -10.07 13.96 19.31
N SER A 313 -11.01 14.73 18.74
CA SER A 313 -12.15 15.28 19.48
C SER A 313 -13.11 14.20 20.00
N VAL A 314 -13.35 13.14 19.22
CA VAL A 314 -14.31 12.09 19.57
C VAL A 314 -13.73 10.99 20.47
N THR A 315 -12.39 10.86 20.55
CA THR A 315 -11.73 9.83 21.36
C THR A 315 -11.13 10.40 22.64
N LEU A 316 -10.04 11.15 22.52
CA LEU A 316 -9.21 11.63 23.62
C LEU A 316 -9.62 13.01 24.15
N GLY A 317 -10.28 13.81 23.31
CA GLY A 317 -10.45 15.24 23.54
C GLY A 317 -9.13 16.00 23.38
N TRP A 318 -9.14 17.30 23.72
CA TRP A 318 -8.00 18.20 23.51
C TRP A 318 -7.15 18.45 24.76
N GLY A 319 -7.64 18.03 25.93
CA GLY A 319 -7.02 18.26 27.23
C GLY A 319 -5.89 17.28 27.56
N GLU A 320 -5.49 17.28 28.82
CA GLU A 320 -4.53 16.31 29.37
C GLU A 320 -5.18 14.92 29.46
N ILE A 321 -4.48 13.93 28.91
CA ILE A 321 -4.92 12.53 28.92
C ILE A 321 -4.19 11.69 29.97
N GLY A 322 -3.01 12.14 30.40
CA GLY A 322 -2.21 11.50 31.43
C GLY A 322 -0.76 11.96 31.39
N THR A 323 0.00 11.58 32.42
CA THR A 323 1.44 11.87 32.50
C THR A 323 2.22 10.57 32.31
N VAL A 324 3.14 10.56 31.33
CA VAL A 324 4.02 9.42 31.05
C VAL A 324 5.46 9.87 31.24
N ALA A 325 6.22 9.17 32.08
CA ALA A 325 7.62 9.49 32.38
C ALA A 325 7.86 10.97 32.77
N GLY A 326 6.92 11.58 33.50
CA GLY A 326 7.00 12.99 33.93
C GLY A 326 6.59 14.02 32.88
N MET A 327 6.16 13.59 31.68
CA MET A 327 5.64 14.44 30.62
C MET A 327 4.11 14.36 30.57
N ALA A 328 3.43 15.49 30.71
CA ALA A 328 1.99 15.58 30.50
C ALA A 328 1.68 15.41 29.00
N ILE A 329 0.95 14.35 28.66
CA ILE A 329 0.48 14.09 27.31
C ILE A 329 -0.91 14.73 27.17
N THR A 330 -1.07 15.53 26.11
CA THR A 330 -2.34 16.18 25.79
C THR A 330 -2.83 15.75 24.41
N GLY A 331 -4.15 15.75 24.21
CA GLY A 331 -4.73 15.50 22.90
C GLY A 331 -4.26 16.50 21.84
N LYS A 332 -4.02 17.76 22.24
CA LYS A 332 -3.40 18.77 21.38
C LYS A 332 -2.01 18.35 20.90
N ASN A 333 -1.15 17.86 21.79
CA ASN A 333 0.20 17.41 21.40
C ASN A 333 0.14 16.19 20.49
N LEU A 334 -0.79 15.25 20.73
CA LEU A 334 -0.99 14.09 19.87
C LEU A 334 -1.54 14.46 18.49
N PHE A 335 -2.43 15.45 18.40
CA PHE A 335 -2.87 16.02 17.13
C PHE A 335 -1.69 16.63 16.36
N ILE A 336 -0.84 17.41 17.02
CA ILE A 336 0.37 17.97 16.40
C ILE A 336 1.33 16.85 15.98
N CYS A 337 1.46 15.76 16.75
CA CYS A 337 2.26 14.61 16.34
C CYS A 337 1.70 13.95 15.06
N GLY A 338 0.38 13.80 14.95
CA GLY A 338 -0.23 13.31 13.72
C GLY A 338 -0.01 14.25 12.52
N LEU A 339 -0.06 15.57 12.73
CA LEU A 339 0.31 16.55 11.70
C LEU A 339 1.77 16.39 11.23
N VAL A 340 2.70 16.17 12.17
CA VAL A 340 4.10 15.87 11.83
C VAL A 340 4.17 14.60 10.98
N GLY A 341 3.39 13.56 11.29
CA GLY A 341 3.28 12.36 10.44
C GLY A 341 2.82 12.66 9.00
N LEU A 342 1.81 13.52 8.82
CA LEU A 342 1.37 13.95 7.48
C LEU A 342 2.47 14.72 6.73
N VAL A 343 3.18 15.61 7.42
CA VAL A 343 4.30 16.37 6.85
C VAL A 343 5.44 15.45 6.45
N VAL A 344 5.82 14.50 7.31
CA VAL A 344 6.85 13.49 7.02
C VAL A 344 6.46 12.68 5.78
N THR A 345 5.20 12.25 5.68
CA THR A 345 4.70 11.53 4.49
C THR A 345 4.86 12.37 3.22
N GLY A 346 4.40 13.62 3.24
CA GLY A 346 4.51 14.52 2.10
C GLY A 346 5.95 14.81 1.69
N LEU A 347 6.85 15.01 2.66
CA LEU A 347 8.27 15.21 2.40
C LEU A 347 8.91 13.97 1.78
N ILE A 348 8.62 12.76 2.30
CA ILE A 348 9.15 11.51 1.74
C ILE A 348 8.68 11.33 0.29
N VAL A 349 7.41 11.61 -0.02
CA VAL A 349 6.90 11.53 -1.41
C VAL A 349 7.66 12.49 -2.33
N VAL A 350 7.80 13.76 -1.95
CA VAL A 350 8.49 14.78 -2.76
C VAL A 350 9.98 14.47 -2.94
N ILE A 351 10.64 14.00 -1.87
CA ILE A 351 12.06 13.61 -1.93
C ILE A 351 12.22 12.41 -2.85
N THR A 352 11.36 11.40 -2.73
CA THR A 352 11.43 10.19 -3.56
C THR A 352 11.24 10.54 -5.03
N GLU A 353 10.21 11.31 -5.37
CA GLU A 353 10.00 11.81 -6.74
C GLU A 353 11.21 12.60 -7.28
N TYR A 354 11.88 13.40 -6.45
CA TYR A 354 13.07 14.12 -6.92
C TYR A 354 14.21 13.19 -7.34
N TYR A 355 14.38 12.06 -6.65
CA TYR A 355 15.43 11.09 -6.93
C TYR A 355 15.05 10.05 -8.00
N THR A 356 13.76 9.78 -8.21
CA THR A 356 13.28 8.77 -9.17
C THR A 356 12.60 9.35 -10.41
N GLY A 357 12.14 10.60 -10.36
CA GLY A 357 11.37 11.22 -11.44
C GLY A 357 12.21 11.58 -12.66
N THR A 358 11.62 11.37 -13.85
CA THR A 358 12.22 11.78 -15.12
C THR A 358 12.37 13.31 -15.18
N ASN A 359 13.44 13.79 -15.82
CA ASN A 359 13.79 15.23 -15.91
C ASN A 359 14.28 15.88 -14.61
N LYS A 360 14.65 15.11 -13.59
CA LYS A 360 15.32 15.61 -12.38
C LYS A 360 16.83 15.38 -12.46
N ARG A 361 17.62 16.18 -11.72
CA ARG A 361 19.09 16.09 -11.68
C ARG A 361 19.58 14.65 -11.47
N PRO A 362 19.07 13.86 -10.49
CA PRO A 362 19.62 12.54 -10.20
C PRO A 362 19.45 11.58 -11.38
N VAL A 363 18.23 11.42 -11.89
CA VAL A 363 17.92 10.56 -13.04
C VAL A 363 18.64 11.02 -14.32
N ASN A 364 18.63 12.33 -14.60
CA ASN A 364 19.33 12.88 -15.77
C ASN A 364 20.84 12.60 -15.71
N SER A 365 21.45 12.64 -14.51
CA SER A 365 22.87 12.34 -14.35
C SER A 365 23.19 10.88 -14.65
N ILE A 366 22.30 9.95 -14.27
CA ILE A 366 22.44 8.50 -14.53
C ILE A 366 22.28 8.23 -16.03
N ALA A 367 21.26 8.82 -16.67
CA ALA A 367 21.06 8.71 -18.12
C ALA A 367 22.25 9.28 -18.91
N GLN A 368 22.81 10.42 -18.49
CA GLN A 368 23.99 10.99 -19.13
C GLN A 368 25.24 10.10 -18.96
N ALA A 369 25.39 9.44 -17.81
CA ALA A 369 26.48 8.49 -17.57
C ALA A 369 26.39 7.22 -18.44
N SER A 370 25.24 6.92 -19.05
CA SER A 370 25.10 5.84 -20.03
C SER A 370 25.85 6.11 -21.34
N VAL A 371 26.13 7.37 -21.68
CA VAL A 371 26.86 7.75 -22.91
C VAL A 371 28.31 7.27 -22.87
N THR A 372 28.88 7.13 -21.67
CA THR A 372 30.26 6.64 -21.47
C THR A 372 30.35 5.14 -21.21
N GLY A 373 29.21 4.43 -21.22
CA GLY A 373 29.13 2.97 -21.08
C GLY A 373 28.42 2.49 -19.80
N HIS A 374 28.21 1.17 -19.72
CA HIS A 374 27.47 0.53 -18.63
C HIS A 374 28.12 0.72 -17.24
N GLY A 375 29.46 0.64 -17.16
CA GLY A 375 30.19 0.77 -15.89
C GLY A 375 29.97 2.15 -15.23
N THR A 376 30.01 3.23 -16.01
CA THR A 376 29.76 4.58 -15.52
C THR A 376 28.31 4.79 -15.13
N ASN A 377 27.36 4.19 -15.87
CA ASN A 377 25.96 4.21 -15.49
C ASN A 377 25.72 3.55 -14.13
N VAL A 378 26.27 2.35 -13.89
CA VAL A 378 26.16 1.64 -12.60
C VAL A 378 26.81 2.44 -11.47
N ILE A 379 28.02 2.98 -11.67
CA ILE A 379 28.71 3.80 -10.66
C ILE A 379 27.88 5.03 -10.29
N GLN A 380 27.36 5.74 -11.30
CA GLN A 380 26.53 6.93 -11.07
C GLN A 380 25.22 6.58 -10.38
N GLY A 381 24.57 5.47 -10.78
CA GLY A 381 23.36 4.95 -10.15
C GLY A 381 23.57 4.64 -8.67
N LEU A 382 24.65 3.92 -8.32
CA LEU A 382 25.01 3.61 -6.94
C LEU A 382 25.35 4.87 -6.11
N ALA A 383 26.03 5.85 -6.72
CA ALA A 383 26.32 7.11 -6.05
C ALA A 383 25.02 7.86 -5.70
N VAL A 384 24.09 7.95 -6.66
CA VAL A 384 22.77 8.56 -6.46
C VAL A 384 21.94 7.78 -5.45
N SER A 385 21.97 6.44 -5.47
CA SER A 385 21.21 5.63 -4.52
C SER A 385 21.68 5.86 -3.08
N LEU A 386 23.00 5.93 -2.85
CA LEU A 386 23.57 6.27 -1.54
C LEU A 386 23.18 7.69 -1.09
N GLU A 387 23.25 8.67 -2.01
CA GLU A 387 22.82 10.06 -1.75
C GLU A 387 21.33 10.14 -1.35
N SER A 388 20.47 9.40 -2.05
CA SER A 388 19.01 9.47 -1.91
C SER A 388 18.50 9.11 -0.52
N THR A 389 19.26 8.34 0.26
CA THR A 389 18.88 7.94 1.62
C THR A 389 19.05 9.04 2.67
N ALA A 390 19.88 10.05 2.39
CA ALA A 390 20.25 11.07 3.36
C ALA A 390 19.07 11.98 3.75
N LEU A 391 18.33 12.50 2.77
CA LEU A 391 17.20 13.40 3.04
C LEU A 391 16.02 12.68 3.73
N PRO A 392 15.56 11.49 3.29
CA PRO A 392 14.54 10.74 4.01
C PRO A 392 14.96 10.42 5.45
N ALA A 393 16.23 10.03 5.67
CA ALA A 393 16.73 9.77 7.03
C ALA A 393 16.67 11.02 7.92
N ILE A 394 17.08 12.20 7.42
CA ILE A 394 16.98 13.46 8.16
C ILE A 394 15.53 13.81 8.48
N VAL A 395 14.61 13.62 7.53
CA VAL A 395 13.17 13.87 7.74
C VAL A 395 12.60 12.94 8.82
N ILE A 396 12.95 11.65 8.78
CA ILE A 396 12.51 10.67 9.79
C ILE A 396 13.08 11.03 11.17
N VAL A 397 14.38 11.35 11.27
CA VAL A 397 15.02 11.76 12.53
C VAL A 397 14.37 13.03 13.08
N GLY A 398 14.12 14.03 12.24
CA GLY A 398 13.41 15.25 12.61
C GLY A 398 12.01 14.95 13.13
N GLY A 399 11.25 14.11 12.43
CA GLY A 399 9.91 13.67 12.85
C GLY A 399 9.91 12.94 14.19
N ILE A 400 10.85 12.02 14.41
CA ILE A 400 11.02 11.30 15.68
C ILE A 400 11.32 12.28 16.81
N ILE A 401 12.33 13.16 16.65
CA ILE A 401 12.72 14.13 17.69
C ILE A 401 11.55 15.06 18.03
N SER A 402 10.89 15.64 17.01
CA SER A 402 9.77 16.55 17.23
C SER A 402 8.59 15.89 17.95
N THR A 403 8.20 14.69 17.53
CA THR A 403 7.05 13.98 18.13
C THR A 403 7.37 13.46 19.53
N TYR A 404 8.60 12.99 19.75
CA TYR A 404 9.05 12.52 21.05
C TYR A 404 9.09 13.65 22.08
N GLN A 405 9.50 14.86 21.71
CA GLN A 405 9.47 16.01 22.62
C GLN A 405 8.05 16.47 22.99
N LEU A 406 7.05 16.19 22.14
CA LEU A 406 5.67 16.60 22.36
C LEU A 406 4.86 15.60 23.19
N ALA A 407 5.05 14.30 22.98
CA ALA A 407 4.26 13.25 23.62
C ALA A 407 5.01 11.91 23.77
N GLY A 408 6.34 11.93 23.81
CA GLY A 408 7.18 10.75 23.98
C GLY A 408 7.00 9.71 22.88
N LEU A 409 7.25 8.44 23.20
CA LEU A 409 7.10 7.32 22.27
C LEU A 409 5.67 7.18 21.74
N PHE A 410 4.67 7.53 22.55
CA PHE A 410 3.28 7.49 22.10
C PHE A 410 3.00 8.56 21.02
N GLY A 411 3.58 9.77 21.17
CA GLY A 411 3.56 10.80 20.13
C GLY A 411 4.14 10.31 18.80
N THR A 412 5.32 9.67 18.85
CA THR A 412 5.94 9.08 17.66
C THR A 412 5.06 8.00 17.04
N ALA A 413 4.45 7.12 17.85
CA ALA A 413 3.53 6.10 17.37
C ALA A 413 2.27 6.68 16.68
N ILE A 414 1.73 7.78 17.19
CA ILE A 414 0.61 8.51 16.55
C ILE A 414 1.04 9.15 15.23
N ALA A 415 2.25 9.69 15.15
CA ALA A 415 2.77 10.22 13.89
C ALA A 415 2.88 9.12 12.83
N VAL A 416 3.48 7.98 13.17
CA VAL A 416 3.59 6.82 12.25
C VAL A 416 2.21 6.26 11.89
N THR A 417 1.29 6.16 12.85
CA THR A 417 -0.10 5.75 12.56
C THR A 417 -0.78 6.69 11.56
N THR A 418 -0.51 7.99 11.66
CA THR A 418 -1.08 8.99 10.74
C THR A 418 -0.45 8.89 9.35
N MET A 419 0.85 8.57 9.25
CA MET A 419 1.51 8.25 7.98
C MET A 419 0.80 7.07 7.30
N LEU A 420 0.57 5.99 8.05
CA LEU A 420 -0.09 4.79 7.53
C LEU A 420 -1.61 4.96 7.36
N GLY A 421 -2.24 5.93 8.04
CA GLY A 421 -3.64 6.28 7.80
C GLY A 421 -3.89 6.67 6.34
N LEU A 422 -2.91 7.30 5.68
CA LEU A 422 -2.95 7.65 4.26
C LEU A 422 -2.68 6.47 3.31
N ALA A 423 -2.43 5.25 3.82
CA ALA A 423 -2.09 4.09 3.01
C ALA A 423 -3.11 3.83 1.90
N GLY A 424 -4.40 4.08 2.12
CA GLY A 424 -5.41 3.91 1.07
C GLY A 424 -5.12 4.70 -0.21
N MET A 425 -4.63 5.94 -0.09
CA MET A 425 -4.20 6.75 -1.23
C MET A 425 -2.78 6.38 -1.69
N ILE A 426 -1.84 6.17 -0.77
CA ILE A 426 -0.44 5.86 -1.14
C ILE A 426 -0.35 4.54 -1.91
N VAL A 427 -1.01 3.48 -1.43
CA VAL A 427 -1.11 2.19 -2.13
C VAL A 427 -1.82 2.34 -3.46
N ALA A 428 -2.79 3.26 -3.58
CA ALA A 428 -3.47 3.50 -4.86
C ALA A 428 -2.54 4.08 -5.93
N LEU A 429 -1.59 4.92 -5.52
CA LEU A 429 -0.56 5.48 -6.39
C LEU A 429 0.49 4.44 -6.76
N ASP A 430 0.85 3.57 -5.82
CA ASP A 430 1.82 2.48 -6.03
C ASP A 430 1.23 1.40 -6.95
N ALA A 431 0.05 0.87 -6.62
CA ALA A 431 -0.61 -0.19 -7.39
C ALA A 431 -1.12 0.26 -8.78
N PHE A 432 -0.98 1.55 -9.11
CA PHE A 432 -1.19 2.06 -10.45
C PHE A 432 -0.08 1.63 -11.42
N GLY A 433 1.19 1.59 -10.97
CA GLY A 433 2.35 1.29 -11.81
C GLY A 433 2.30 -0.09 -12.48
N PRO A 434 2.17 -1.20 -11.74
CA PRO A 434 2.12 -2.54 -12.32
C PRO A 434 0.95 -2.75 -13.31
N VAL A 435 -0.12 -1.98 -13.16
CA VAL A 435 -1.27 -2.02 -14.08
C VAL A 435 -0.93 -1.33 -15.41
N THR A 436 -0.15 -0.25 -15.37
CA THR A 436 0.26 0.52 -16.56
C THR A 436 1.40 -0.14 -17.30
N ASP A 437 2.33 -0.76 -16.58
CA ASP A 437 3.40 -1.60 -17.12
C ASP A 437 2.81 -2.72 -18.01
N ASN A 438 1.99 -3.57 -17.41
CA ASN A 438 1.28 -4.63 -18.14
C ASN A 438 0.39 -4.12 -19.27
N ALA A 439 -0.18 -2.90 -19.15
CA ALA A 439 -0.94 -2.31 -20.24
C ALA A 439 -0.03 -1.98 -21.43
N GLY A 440 1.20 -1.52 -21.18
CA GLY A 440 2.25 -1.37 -22.18
C GLY A 440 2.65 -2.70 -22.81
N GLY A 441 2.89 -3.73 -22.00
CA GLY A 441 3.24 -5.07 -22.48
C GLY A 441 2.15 -5.67 -23.38
N ILE A 442 0.88 -5.55 -22.98
CA ILE A 442 -0.26 -5.96 -23.81
C ILE A 442 -0.33 -5.14 -25.11
N ALA A 443 -0.06 -3.83 -25.07
CA ALA A 443 -0.10 -2.98 -26.26
C ALA A 443 0.95 -3.41 -27.30
N GLU A 444 2.18 -3.70 -26.85
CA GLU A 444 3.26 -4.15 -27.73
C GLU A 444 3.00 -5.56 -28.28
N MET A 445 2.65 -6.52 -27.41
CA MET A 445 2.35 -7.90 -27.81
C MET A 445 1.15 -8.02 -28.76
N ALA A 446 0.20 -7.08 -28.68
CA ALA A 446 -0.96 -7.01 -29.57
C ALA A 446 -0.70 -6.23 -30.87
N GLY A 447 0.48 -5.64 -31.03
CA GLY A 447 0.84 -4.84 -32.21
C GLY A 447 -0.04 -3.60 -32.38
N LEU A 448 -0.40 -2.93 -31.27
CA LEU A 448 -1.16 -1.69 -31.32
C LEU A 448 -0.34 -0.54 -31.93
N PRO A 449 -0.98 0.56 -32.37
CA PRO A 449 -0.27 1.73 -32.87
C PRO A 449 0.72 2.28 -31.83
N LYS A 450 1.83 2.86 -32.30
CA LYS A 450 2.93 3.34 -31.45
C LYS A 450 2.49 4.42 -30.46
N GLU A 451 1.46 5.18 -30.80
CA GLU A 451 0.88 6.22 -29.95
C GLU A 451 0.27 5.62 -28.66
N VAL A 452 -0.20 4.37 -28.72
CA VAL A 452 -0.70 3.63 -27.55
C VAL A 452 0.45 3.28 -26.63
N ARG A 453 1.55 2.74 -27.16
CA ARG A 453 2.77 2.43 -26.38
C ARG A 453 3.37 3.69 -25.76
N GLN A 454 3.43 4.80 -26.50
CA GLN A 454 3.87 6.09 -25.95
C GLN A 454 2.98 6.57 -24.78
N SER A 455 1.67 6.32 -24.86
CA SER A 455 0.74 6.68 -23.79
C SER A 455 0.92 5.78 -22.57
N THR A 456 1.12 4.48 -22.76
CA THR A 456 1.37 3.54 -21.67
C THR A 456 2.74 3.74 -21.03
N ASP A 457 3.80 4.00 -21.82
CA ASP A 457 5.15 4.32 -21.31
C ASP A 457 5.13 5.60 -20.46
N ALA A 458 4.34 6.61 -20.85
CA ALA A 458 4.19 7.83 -20.05
C ALA A 458 3.47 7.59 -18.72
N LEU A 459 2.54 6.62 -18.68
CA LEU A 459 1.86 6.20 -17.45
C LEU A 459 2.79 5.35 -16.59
N ASP A 460 3.50 4.42 -17.21
CA ASP A 460 4.43 3.50 -16.57
C ASP A 460 5.63 4.22 -15.95
N ALA A 461 6.25 5.18 -16.65
CA ALA A 461 7.33 6.01 -16.10
C ALA A 461 6.93 6.87 -14.88
N VAL A 462 5.63 6.95 -14.58
CA VAL A 462 5.06 7.63 -13.42
C VAL A 462 4.69 6.65 -12.30
N GLY A 463 4.35 5.41 -12.65
CA GLY A 463 4.31 4.30 -11.71
C GLY A 463 5.67 4.10 -11.07
#